data_AF-A0A1X1T394-F1
#
_entry.id   AF-A0A1X1T394-F1
#
_cell.length_a   1.000
_cell.length_b   1.000
_cell.length_c   1.000
_cell.angle_alpha   90.00
_cell.angle_beta   90.00
_cell.angle_gamma   90.00
#
_symmetry.space_group_name_H-M   'P 1'
#
loop_
_entity.id
_entity.type
_entity.pdbx_description
1 polymer ?
#
loop_
_entity_poly.entity_id
_entity_poly.type
_entity_poly.pdbx_seq_one_letter_code
_entity_poly.pdbx_strand_id
1 'polypeptide(L)'
;MMTVARCAGDVLSDHTIFEVESIDRMYLNVRVPRLAYGAGVQGFFVGHRGHHYASTALMDPMTKAFVADIHGFIAARGLELVSFGKERKDDVAQQFLAAFAGTEGVLFVGRAQEKALVWRTQRRYNPATGEPYAWLVRSTAFINYFYFYCVDEDFGPFFIKFGTYFPYTAKLCINGNEWAKRQAAKAGIGFEALDNGFAAVDDVDRLQAICDSLGPERIDALLRKWLTILPNPFTSEDEAAGYRYELSILQAEFSLTQMLDRPVSGRIFFEQVLHDNLDIGRPDHVGLIFDRRVIAKGRAKTPGRFRTRVITNGVTPSLHVDYKNTKVKQYYKQGRALRTETTINDPHDFRVTKRLTSLPELRQIGFSANRRLLGVQTISHDPIRGAQAFTDLTAPVVTCQNTRIPGLRFGDARVHALLQALLVHRLLVHGFTNRDLRTLIAPLLGKTAEDITAGQMTYDLRRLRAHGLIERVPRTRRYTVTDTGLQHALLFTHAHDHLLRTGLAQVTDP
;
A
#
# COMPACT_ATOMS: atom_id res chain seq x y z
N MET A 1 -1.69 -11.79 36.73
CA MET A 1 -0.83 -10.62 37.04
C MET A 1 -0.13 -10.23 35.74
N MET A 2 -0.67 -9.29 34.97
CA MET A 2 -0.10 -8.95 33.65
C MET A 2 1.12 -8.03 33.81
N THR A 3 2.27 -8.54 33.37
CA THR A 3 3.59 -7.91 33.41
C THR A 3 3.68 -6.72 32.45
N VAL A 4 4.61 -5.79 32.72
CA VAL A 4 4.97 -4.71 31.79
C VAL A 4 5.69 -5.33 30.59
N ALA A 5 5.30 -4.95 29.36
CA ALA A 5 5.96 -5.37 28.14
C ALA A 5 7.46 -5.08 28.21
N ARG A 6 8.31 -6.04 27.83
CA ARG A 6 9.77 -5.87 27.86
C ARG A 6 10.35 -5.68 26.49
N CYS A 7 9.61 -6.04 25.45
CA CYS A 7 10.00 -5.80 24.08
C CYS A 7 8.83 -5.52 23.12
N ALA A 8 9.15 -5.04 21.91
CA ALA A 8 8.19 -4.89 20.83
C ALA A 8 7.46 -6.21 20.50
N GLY A 9 8.13 -7.35 20.63
CA GLY A 9 7.52 -8.67 20.46
C GLY A 9 6.42 -8.93 21.49
N ASP A 10 6.68 -8.68 22.77
CA ASP A 10 5.68 -8.81 23.85
C ASP A 10 4.49 -7.87 23.61
N VAL A 11 4.75 -6.66 23.12
CA VAL A 11 3.68 -5.70 22.82
C VAL A 11 2.74 -6.27 21.74
N LEU A 12 3.30 -6.87 20.70
CA LEU A 12 2.52 -7.42 19.60
C LEU A 12 1.82 -8.73 19.97
N SER A 13 2.39 -9.57 20.84
CA SER A 13 1.81 -10.87 21.21
C SER A 13 0.86 -10.81 22.39
N ASP A 14 1.23 -10.07 23.45
CA ASP A 14 0.59 -10.20 24.77
C ASP A 14 -0.23 -8.94 25.14
N HIS A 15 0.03 -7.82 24.46
CA HIS A 15 -0.61 -6.54 24.75
C HIS A 15 -1.53 -6.02 23.63
N THR A 16 -1.72 -6.79 22.56
CA THR A 16 -2.71 -6.47 21.52
C THR A 16 -4.05 -7.12 21.87
N ILE A 17 -5.07 -6.31 22.17
CA ILE A 17 -6.44 -6.78 22.49
C ILE A 17 -7.09 -7.35 21.24
N PHE A 18 -7.03 -6.60 20.14
CA PHE A 18 -7.54 -7.00 18.84
C PHE A 18 -6.83 -6.22 17.74
N GLU A 19 -6.99 -6.69 16.51
CA GLU A 19 -6.47 -6.03 15.34
C GLU A 19 -7.45 -6.09 14.17
N VAL A 20 -7.40 -5.08 13.30
CA VAL A 20 -8.25 -5.01 12.11
C VAL A 20 -7.43 -4.50 10.92
N GLU A 21 -7.53 -5.21 9.81
CA GLU A 21 -7.04 -4.80 8.50
C GLU A 21 -8.16 -4.13 7.71
N SER A 22 -7.93 -2.90 7.26
CA SER A 22 -8.92 -2.12 6.51
C SER A 22 -8.28 -1.26 5.45
N ILE A 23 -9.00 -1.08 4.34
CA ILE A 23 -8.70 -0.03 3.37
C ILE A 23 -8.95 1.31 4.08
N ASP A 24 -7.95 2.17 4.13
CA ASP A 24 -8.08 3.48 4.76
C ASP A 24 -8.59 4.51 3.76
N ARG A 25 -7.70 5.32 3.18
CA ARG A 25 -8.05 6.25 2.11
C ARG A 25 -7.79 5.62 0.74
N MET A 26 -8.78 5.68 -0.14
CA MET A 26 -8.59 5.42 -1.57
C MET A 26 -8.88 6.67 -2.38
N TYR A 27 -7.91 7.07 -3.19
CA TYR A 27 -8.06 8.13 -4.16
C TYR A 27 -8.05 7.53 -5.57
N LEU A 28 -9.11 7.80 -6.33
CA LEU A 28 -9.39 7.18 -7.62
C LEU A 28 -9.48 8.27 -8.69
N ASN A 29 -8.86 8.05 -9.85
CA ASN A 29 -9.17 8.84 -11.02
C ASN A 29 -10.51 8.37 -11.60
N VAL A 30 -11.36 9.32 -11.95
CA VAL A 30 -12.63 9.12 -12.65
C VAL A 30 -12.46 9.77 -14.03
N ARG A 31 -12.41 8.97 -15.08
CA ARG A 31 -12.14 9.48 -16.44
C ARG A 31 -12.93 8.71 -17.49
N VAL A 32 -13.24 9.35 -18.61
CA VAL A 32 -13.77 8.67 -19.79
C VAL A 32 -12.59 8.17 -20.64
N PRO A 33 -12.29 6.86 -20.71
CA PRO A 33 -11.07 6.38 -21.37
C PRO A 33 -10.99 6.75 -22.84
N ARG A 34 -12.13 6.73 -23.53
CA ARG A 34 -12.23 7.13 -24.95
C ARG A 34 -11.84 8.59 -25.17
N LEU A 35 -11.94 9.46 -24.17
CA LEU A 35 -11.54 10.87 -24.30
C LEU A 35 -10.09 11.13 -23.87
N ALA A 36 -9.36 10.10 -23.47
CA ALA A 36 -7.99 10.24 -23.04
C ALA A 36 -7.04 10.56 -24.21
N TYR A 37 -7.39 10.25 -25.46
CA TYR A 37 -6.53 10.43 -26.64
C TYR A 37 -7.27 11.14 -27.80
N GLY A 38 -6.53 11.80 -28.68
CA GLY A 38 -7.09 12.73 -29.67
C GLY A 38 -8.10 12.08 -30.62
N ALA A 39 -7.81 10.87 -31.11
CA ALA A 39 -8.73 10.13 -31.99
C ALA A 39 -10.07 9.81 -31.31
N GLY A 40 -10.09 9.59 -29.99
CA GLY A 40 -11.34 9.34 -29.29
C GLY A 40 -12.13 10.62 -28.97
N VAL A 41 -11.45 11.77 -28.83
CA VAL A 41 -12.09 13.10 -28.83
C VAL A 41 -12.70 13.41 -30.20
N GLN A 42 -12.00 13.11 -31.28
CA GLN A 42 -12.55 13.19 -32.63
C GLN A 42 -13.77 12.28 -32.77
N GLY A 43 -13.69 11.03 -32.32
CA GLY A 43 -14.82 10.11 -32.32
C GLY A 43 -16.03 10.66 -31.57
N PHE A 44 -15.82 11.41 -30.47
CA PHE A 44 -16.90 12.02 -29.70
C PHE A 44 -17.59 13.16 -30.46
N PHE A 45 -16.83 14.15 -30.92
CA PHE A 45 -17.42 15.33 -31.56
C PHE A 45 -17.88 15.06 -32.99
N VAL A 46 -17.10 14.29 -33.76
CA VAL A 46 -17.37 14.04 -35.18
C VAL A 46 -18.25 12.81 -35.36
N GLY A 47 -17.85 11.68 -34.80
CA GLY A 47 -18.56 10.42 -35.00
C GLY A 47 -19.90 10.37 -34.27
N HIS A 48 -19.89 10.70 -32.97
CA HIS A 48 -21.08 10.62 -32.11
C HIS A 48 -21.97 11.87 -32.21
N ARG A 49 -21.39 13.07 -32.07
CA ARG A 49 -22.15 14.34 -32.10
C ARG A 49 -22.30 14.98 -33.48
N GLY A 50 -21.82 14.33 -34.54
CA GLY A 50 -22.06 14.74 -35.93
C GLY A 50 -21.40 16.07 -36.37
N HIS A 51 -20.45 16.61 -35.63
CA HIS A 51 -19.74 17.83 -36.03
C HIS A 51 -18.71 17.55 -37.14
N HIS A 52 -18.39 18.56 -37.95
CA HIS A 52 -17.44 18.37 -39.06
C HIS A 52 -15.99 18.13 -38.59
N TYR A 53 -15.57 18.80 -37.51
CA TYR A 53 -14.24 18.64 -36.92
C TYR A 53 -14.28 18.84 -35.40
N ALA A 54 -13.37 18.19 -34.67
CA ALA A 54 -13.23 18.40 -33.24
C ALA A 54 -12.39 19.65 -32.94
N SER A 55 -12.93 20.57 -32.14
CA SER A 55 -12.20 21.76 -31.71
C SER A 55 -12.60 22.20 -30.30
N THR A 56 -11.76 23.01 -29.66
CA THR A 56 -12.07 23.61 -28.36
C THR A 56 -13.30 24.51 -28.39
N ALA A 57 -13.69 25.04 -29.55
CA ALA A 57 -14.92 25.81 -29.70
C ALA A 57 -16.17 24.96 -29.43
N LEU A 58 -16.11 23.65 -29.69
CA LEU A 58 -17.20 22.72 -29.35
C LEU A 58 -17.21 22.33 -27.86
N MET A 59 -16.07 22.45 -27.19
CA MET A 59 -15.92 22.14 -25.75
C MET A 59 -16.46 23.28 -24.86
N ASP A 60 -16.41 24.53 -25.33
CA ASP A 60 -16.80 25.71 -24.56
C ASP A 60 -18.30 25.74 -24.17
N PRO A 61 -19.26 25.52 -25.08
CA PRO A 61 -20.68 25.43 -24.72
C PRO A 61 -20.96 24.32 -23.70
N MET A 62 -20.35 23.15 -23.85
CA MET A 62 -20.48 22.05 -22.88
C MET A 62 -19.95 22.45 -21.49
N THR A 63 -18.81 23.14 -21.46
CA THR A 63 -18.21 23.60 -20.21
C THR A 63 -19.11 24.63 -19.52
N LYS A 64 -19.65 25.59 -20.27
CA LYS A 64 -20.56 26.62 -19.75
C LYS A 64 -21.85 26.00 -19.21
N ALA A 65 -22.44 25.07 -19.95
CA ALA A 65 -23.63 24.34 -19.51
C ALA A 65 -23.35 23.58 -18.20
N PHE A 66 -22.27 22.80 -18.17
CA PHE A 66 -21.92 22.04 -16.97
C PHE A 66 -21.67 22.92 -15.74
N VAL A 67 -20.96 24.04 -15.89
CA VAL A 67 -20.74 24.98 -14.78
C VAL A 67 -22.06 25.65 -14.35
N ALA A 68 -22.94 25.99 -15.29
CA ALA A 68 -24.27 26.51 -14.97
C ALA A 68 -25.12 25.48 -14.21
N ASP A 69 -25.09 24.21 -14.61
CA ASP A 69 -25.79 23.12 -13.91
C ASP A 69 -25.28 22.92 -12.48
N ILE A 70 -23.96 23.04 -12.26
CA ILE A 70 -23.38 23.03 -10.91
C ILE A 70 -23.93 24.18 -10.07
N HIS A 71 -23.94 25.40 -10.59
CA HIS A 71 -24.48 26.55 -9.86
C HIS A 71 -25.98 26.42 -9.60
N GLY A 72 -26.74 25.92 -10.57
CA GLY A 72 -28.17 25.63 -10.42
C GLY A 72 -28.43 24.57 -9.36
N PHE A 73 -27.65 23.49 -9.34
CA PHE A 73 -27.72 22.42 -8.34
C PHE A 73 -27.43 22.94 -6.92
N ILE A 74 -26.40 23.77 -6.77
CA ILE A 74 -26.05 24.41 -5.49
C ILE A 74 -27.21 25.29 -5.00
N ALA A 75 -27.73 26.17 -5.87
CA ALA A 75 -28.81 27.09 -5.51
C ALA A 75 -30.11 26.34 -5.17
N ALA A 76 -30.49 25.35 -5.96
CA ALA A 76 -31.72 24.57 -5.76
C ALA A 76 -31.72 23.78 -4.44
N ARG A 77 -30.53 23.43 -3.91
CA ARG A 77 -30.37 22.69 -2.66
C ARG A 77 -29.92 23.56 -1.49
N GLY A 78 -29.77 24.87 -1.68
CA GLY A 78 -29.27 25.79 -0.64
C GLY A 78 -27.88 25.42 -0.12
N LEU A 79 -27.02 24.84 -0.97
CA LEU A 79 -25.68 24.40 -0.58
C LEU A 79 -24.72 25.58 -0.51
N GLU A 80 -23.75 25.50 0.40
CA GLU A 80 -22.69 26.50 0.48
C GLU A 80 -21.61 26.25 -0.59
N LEU A 81 -21.20 27.32 -1.29
CA LEU A 81 -20.08 27.29 -2.23
C LEU A 81 -18.83 27.89 -1.57
N VAL A 82 -17.92 27.03 -1.10
CA VAL A 82 -16.70 27.42 -0.39
C VAL A 82 -15.54 27.57 -1.38
N SER A 83 -14.87 28.72 -1.41
CA SER A 83 -13.65 28.88 -2.20
C SER A 83 -12.44 28.50 -1.36
N PHE A 84 -11.72 27.43 -1.74
CA PHE A 84 -10.61 26.94 -0.94
C PHE A 84 -9.39 27.87 -1.01
N GLY A 85 -8.96 28.36 0.16
CA GLY A 85 -7.71 29.09 0.33
C GLY A 85 -6.52 28.18 0.65
N LYS A 86 -5.71 28.60 1.63
CA LYS A 86 -4.57 27.82 2.16
C LYS A 86 -4.96 26.82 3.25
N GLU A 87 -6.22 26.81 3.67
CA GLU A 87 -6.73 25.93 4.71
C GLU A 87 -6.76 24.46 4.26
N ARG A 88 -6.76 23.55 5.24
CA ARG A 88 -6.92 22.13 4.97
C ARG A 88 -8.38 21.84 4.67
N LYS A 89 -8.64 21.36 3.45
CA LYS A 89 -9.99 21.04 2.97
C LYS A 89 -10.71 20.02 3.87
N ASP A 90 -9.97 19.07 4.44
CA ASP A 90 -10.51 18.06 5.37
C ASP A 90 -11.08 18.72 6.64
N ASP A 91 -10.45 19.77 7.17
CA ASP A 91 -10.90 20.44 8.40
C ASP A 91 -12.21 21.20 8.16
N VAL A 92 -12.34 21.86 7.01
CA VAL A 92 -13.59 22.49 6.56
C VAL A 92 -14.68 21.42 6.42
N ALA A 93 -14.37 20.30 5.77
CA ALA A 93 -15.35 19.24 5.56
C ALA A 93 -15.86 18.62 6.88
N GLN A 94 -15.02 18.53 7.91
CA GLN A 94 -15.42 18.06 9.23
C GLN A 94 -16.43 19.00 9.92
N GLN A 95 -16.32 20.32 9.72
CA GLN A 95 -17.28 21.27 10.29
C GLN A 95 -18.68 21.06 9.70
N PHE A 96 -18.79 20.92 8.38
CA PHE A 96 -20.07 20.62 7.73
C PHE A 96 -20.61 19.24 8.09
N LEU A 97 -19.73 18.23 8.20
CA LEU A 97 -20.13 16.88 8.60
C LEU A 97 -20.71 16.86 10.01
N ALA A 98 -20.12 17.60 10.96
CA ALA A 98 -20.60 17.67 12.34
C ALA A 98 -21.98 18.32 12.46
N ALA A 99 -22.35 19.22 11.55
CA ALA A 99 -23.66 19.87 11.51
C ALA A 99 -24.72 19.09 10.70
N PHE A 100 -24.31 18.02 9.99
CA PHE A 100 -25.20 17.29 9.09
C PHE A 100 -26.05 16.26 9.84
N ALA A 101 -27.37 16.40 9.75
CA ALA A 101 -28.33 15.52 10.42
C ALA A 101 -28.81 14.33 9.57
N GLY A 102 -28.52 14.34 8.26
CA GLY A 102 -28.95 13.28 7.35
C GLY A 102 -28.02 12.06 7.37
N THR A 103 -28.49 10.97 6.77
CA THR A 103 -27.65 9.80 6.48
C THR A 103 -27.02 9.87 5.10
N GLU A 104 -27.55 10.71 4.21
CA GLU A 104 -27.12 10.83 2.82
C GLU A 104 -27.37 12.24 2.28
N GLY A 105 -26.39 12.83 1.59
CA GLY A 105 -26.54 14.13 0.96
C GLY A 105 -25.21 14.80 0.59
N VAL A 106 -25.32 15.94 -0.09
CA VAL A 106 -24.17 16.83 -0.35
C VAL A 106 -24.05 17.79 0.83
N LEU A 107 -22.88 17.84 1.45
CA LEU A 107 -22.58 18.71 2.58
C LEU A 107 -22.39 20.15 2.14
N PHE A 108 -21.48 20.35 1.18
CA PHE A 108 -21.16 21.64 0.57
C PHE A 108 -20.39 21.39 -0.74
N VAL A 109 -20.23 22.44 -1.54
CA VAL A 109 -19.41 22.41 -2.74
C VAL A 109 -18.20 23.32 -2.56
N GLY A 110 -17.00 22.76 -2.72
CA GLY A 110 -15.76 23.53 -2.71
C GLY A 110 -15.31 23.91 -4.11
N ARG A 111 -14.63 25.05 -4.28
CA ARG A 111 -14.02 25.48 -5.54
C ARG A 111 -12.53 25.76 -5.36
N ALA A 112 -11.70 25.24 -6.27
CA ALA A 112 -10.27 25.54 -6.31
C ALA A 112 -9.75 25.61 -7.75
N GLN A 113 -8.69 26.39 -8.00
CA GLN A 113 -7.97 26.34 -9.27
C GLN A 113 -6.78 25.39 -9.18
N GLU A 114 -6.71 24.41 -10.09
CA GLU A 114 -5.63 23.43 -10.13
C GLU A 114 -5.12 23.26 -11.57
N LYS A 115 -3.84 22.92 -11.69
CA LYS A 115 -3.24 22.61 -12.98
C LYS A 115 -3.69 21.24 -13.46
N ALA A 116 -4.27 21.18 -14.66
CA ALA A 116 -4.76 19.96 -15.28
C ALA A 116 -4.23 19.79 -16.71
N LEU A 117 -4.25 18.55 -17.20
CA LEU A 117 -4.05 18.25 -18.62
C LEU A 117 -5.35 18.56 -19.38
N VAL A 118 -5.24 19.31 -20.48
CA VAL A 118 -6.37 19.77 -21.27
C VAL A 118 -6.12 19.57 -22.76
N TRP A 119 -7.20 19.55 -23.54
CA TRP A 119 -7.13 19.60 -25.00
C TRP A 119 -7.12 21.06 -25.48
N ARG A 120 -6.22 21.38 -26.41
CA ARG A 120 -6.23 22.64 -27.15
C ARG A 120 -6.29 22.39 -28.64
N THR A 121 -6.86 23.33 -29.38
CA THR A 121 -6.84 23.30 -30.84
C THR A 121 -5.74 24.21 -31.36
N GLN A 122 -4.91 23.68 -32.26
CA GLN A 122 -3.98 24.44 -33.07
C GLN A 122 -4.44 24.40 -34.52
N ARG A 123 -4.29 25.52 -35.24
CA ARG A 123 -4.48 25.52 -36.69
C ARG A 123 -3.25 24.89 -37.34
N ARG A 124 -3.47 23.87 -38.16
CA ARG A 124 -2.45 23.28 -39.06
C ARG A 124 -2.92 23.41 -40.50
N TYR A 125 -2.03 23.13 -41.44
CA TYR A 125 -2.31 23.21 -42.87
C TYR A 125 -2.01 21.88 -43.53
N ASN A 126 -2.87 21.45 -44.43
CA ASN A 126 -2.63 20.27 -45.24
C ASN A 126 -1.46 20.57 -46.21
N PRO A 127 -0.35 19.80 -46.18
CA PRO A 127 0.78 20.04 -47.08
C PRO A 127 0.45 19.92 -48.57
N ALA A 128 -0.58 19.15 -48.93
CA ALA A 128 -0.98 18.91 -50.32
C ALA A 128 -2.01 19.93 -50.82
N THR A 129 -3.00 20.28 -50.00
CA THR A 129 -4.10 21.18 -50.42
C THR A 129 -3.94 22.62 -49.93
N GLY A 130 -3.06 22.89 -48.97
CA GLY A 130 -2.90 24.20 -48.33
C GLY A 130 -4.05 24.59 -47.41
N GLU A 131 -5.08 23.76 -47.27
CA GLU A 131 -6.26 24.09 -46.47
C GLU A 131 -5.97 24.02 -44.95
N PRO A 132 -6.48 24.97 -44.16
CA PRO A 132 -6.34 24.94 -42.71
C PRO A 132 -7.25 23.88 -42.08
N TYR A 133 -6.75 23.14 -41.09
CA TYR A 133 -7.54 22.22 -40.28
C TYR A 133 -7.22 22.34 -38.78
N ALA A 134 -8.20 21.97 -37.95
CA ALA A 134 -8.06 21.95 -36.50
C ALA A 134 -7.29 20.70 -36.04
N TRP A 135 -6.21 20.90 -35.28
CA TRP A 135 -5.42 19.81 -34.70
C TRP A 135 -5.49 19.84 -33.17
N LEU A 136 -5.89 18.71 -32.58
CA LEU A 136 -5.96 18.56 -31.12
C LEU A 136 -4.56 18.27 -30.55
N VAL A 137 -4.14 19.10 -29.61
CA VAL A 137 -2.90 18.91 -28.84
C VAL A 137 -3.20 18.84 -27.36
N ARG A 138 -2.42 18.04 -26.64
CA ARG A 138 -2.43 18.07 -25.17
C ARG A 138 -1.64 19.28 -24.69
N SER A 139 -2.18 19.97 -23.70
CA SER A 139 -1.52 21.08 -23.01
C SER A 139 -1.82 21.01 -21.51
N THR A 140 -1.30 21.96 -20.74
CA THR A 140 -1.67 22.13 -19.34
C THR A 140 -2.26 23.51 -19.13
N ALA A 141 -3.33 23.61 -18.34
CA ALA A 141 -3.94 24.87 -17.96
C ALA A 141 -4.37 24.82 -16.49
N PHE A 142 -4.47 25.98 -15.84
CA PHE A 142 -5.19 26.10 -14.58
C PHE A 142 -6.68 26.16 -14.89
N ILE A 143 -7.42 25.22 -14.32
CA ILE A 143 -8.87 25.12 -14.49
C ILE A 143 -9.53 25.13 -13.11
N ASN A 144 -10.81 25.48 -13.05
CA ASN A 144 -11.56 25.30 -11.82
C ASN A 144 -11.83 23.80 -11.61
N TYR A 145 -11.76 23.39 -10.35
CA TYR A 145 -12.30 22.14 -9.86
C TYR A 145 -13.40 22.44 -8.87
N PHE A 146 -14.56 21.79 -9.03
CA PHE A 146 -15.62 21.76 -8.04
C PHE A 146 -15.54 20.45 -7.26
N TYR A 147 -15.50 20.55 -5.94
CA TYR A 147 -15.41 19.46 -4.98
C TYR A 147 -16.77 19.27 -4.33
N PHE A 148 -17.47 18.19 -4.65
CA PHE A 148 -18.68 17.79 -3.96
C PHE A 148 -18.27 16.94 -2.76
N TYR A 149 -18.35 17.51 -1.56
CA TYR A 149 -18.21 16.75 -0.32
C TYR A 149 -19.58 16.20 0.05
N CYS A 150 -19.66 14.89 0.22
CA CYS A 150 -20.92 14.18 0.38
C CYS A 150 -20.83 13.20 1.54
N VAL A 151 -22.00 12.79 2.03
CA VAL A 151 -22.18 11.62 2.89
C VAL A 151 -23.06 10.65 2.14
N ASP A 152 -22.64 9.40 2.05
CA ASP A 152 -23.42 8.30 1.51
C ASP A 152 -23.90 7.39 2.65
N GLU A 153 -25.09 6.84 2.52
CA GLU A 153 -25.69 6.01 3.57
C GLU A 153 -24.87 4.74 3.89
N ASP A 154 -24.16 4.19 2.89
CA ASP A 154 -23.34 2.99 3.03
C ASP A 154 -21.86 3.28 3.25
N PHE A 155 -21.33 4.32 2.61
CA PHE A 155 -19.90 4.66 2.64
C PHE A 155 -19.52 5.71 3.68
N GLY A 156 -20.47 6.49 4.18
CA GLY A 156 -20.18 7.66 5.00
C GLY A 156 -19.55 8.80 4.18
N PRO A 157 -18.68 9.63 4.78
CA PRO A 157 -18.11 10.80 4.12
C PRO A 157 -17.17 10.45 2.97
N PHE A 158 -17.33 11.10 1.83
CA PHE A 158 -16.47 10.98 0.66
C PHE A 158 -16.49 12.29 -0.15
N PHE A 159 -15.66 12.41 -1.18
CA PHE A 159 -15.81 13.50 -2.14
C PHE A 159 -15.60 13.06 -3.58
N ILE A 160 -16.30 13.74 -4.49
CA ILE A 160 -16.03 13.70 -5.93
C ILE A 160 -15.65 15.11 -6.36
N LYS A 161 -14.49 15.25 -7.01
CA LYS A 161 -14.10 16.53 -7.63
C LYS A 161 -14.14 16.45 -9.15
N PHE A 162 -14.76 17.42 -9.80
CA PHE A 162 -14.83 17.52 -11.26
C PHE A 162 -13.95 18.66 -11.76
N GLY A 163 -13.15 18.42 -12.80
CA GLY A 163 -12.52 19.49 -13.56
C GLY A 163 -13.52 20.14 -14.51
N THR A 164 -13.57 21.47 -14.57
CA THR A 164 -14.50 22.22 -15.42
C THR A 164 -14.00 22.41 -16.85
N TYR A 165 -13.17 21.51 -17.35
CA TYR A 165 -12.64 21.60 -18.70
C TYR A 165 -12.60 20.22 -19.33
N PHE A 166 -12.98 20.14 -20.61
CA PHE A 166 -13.02 18.90 -21.35
C PHE A 166 -11.65 18.17 -21.31
N PRO A 167 -11.59 16.88 -20.93
CA PRO A 167 -12.68 15.90 -20.94
C PRO A 167 -13.34 15.68 -19.57
N TYR A 168 -13.38 16.71 -18.72
CA TYR A 168 -14.08 16.72 -17.42
C TYR A 168 -13.62 15.59 -16.50
N THR A 169 -12.31 15.34 -16.45
CA THR A 169 -11.75 14.34 -15.55
C THR A 169 -12.09 14.68 -14.11
N ALA A 170 -12.46 13.67 -13.35
CA ALA A 170 -12.82 13.78 -11.95
C ALA A 170 -11.91 12.92 -11.07
N LYS A 171 -12.01 13.10 -9.75
CA LYS A 171 -11.43 12.19 -8.77
C LYS A 171 -12.43 11.86 -7.69
N LEU A 172 -12.49 10.59 -7.30
CA LEU A 172 -13.29 10.08 -6.19
C LEU A 172 -12.34 9.74 -5.04
N CYS A 173 -12.62 10.24 -3.85
CA CYS A 173 -11.90 9.90 -2.63
C CYS A 173 -12.87 9.31 -1.62
N ILE A 174 -12.58 8.10 -1.14
CA ILE A 174 -13.39 7.37 -0.15
C ILE A 174 -12.55 7.00 1.07
N ASN A 175 -13.24 6.71 2.19
CA ASN A 175 -12.65 6.18 3.40
C ASN A 175 -13.26 4.82 3.74
N GLY A 176 -12.47 3.75 3.69
CA GLY A 176 -12.94 2.40 3.96
C GLY A 176 -13.22 2.14 5.45
N ASN A 177 -12.60 2.88 6.37
CA ASN A 177 -12.93 2.82 7.80
C ASN A 177 -14.32 3.40 8.07
N GLU A 178 -14.68 4.51 7.42
CA GLU A 178 -16.03 5.08 7.55
C GLU A 178 -17.11 4.16 6.93
N TRP A 179 -16.81 3.55 5.78
CA TRP A 179 -17.66 2.50 5.20
C TRP A 179 -17.82 1.34 6.19
N ALA A 180 -16.73 0.83 6.78
CA ALA A 180 -16.80 -0.29 7.72
C ALA A 180 -17.63 0.06 8.97
N LYS A 181 -17.52 1.28 9.51
CA LYS A 181 -18.35 1.76 10.63
C LYS A 181 -19.84 1.78 10.27
N ARG A 182 -20.19 2.27 9.07
CA ARG A 182 -21.58 2.27 8.59
C ARG A 182 -22.14 0.86 8.45
N GLN A 183 -21.37 -0.04 7.85
CA GLN A 183 -21.79 -1.43 7.67
C GLN A 183 -21.86 -2.19 9.01
N ALA A 184 -20.94 -1.95 9.95
CA ALA A 184 -20.98 -2.53 11.29
C ALA A 184 -22.24 -2.09 12.05
N ALA A 185 -22.60 -0.81 11.99
CA ALA A 185 -23.83 -0.29 12.57
C ALA A 185 -25.08 -0.93 11.94
N LYS A 186 -25.14 -1.06 10.61
CA LYS A 186 -26.23 -1.75 9.90
C LYS A 186 -26.32 -3.23 10.25
N ALA A 187 -25.19 -3.87 10.55
CA ALA A 187 -25.10 -5.27 10.95
C ALA A 187 -25.36 -5.51 12.46
N GLY A 188 -25.62 -4.45 13.23
CA GLY A 188 -25.86 -4.52 14.68
C GLY A 188 -24.62 -4.86 15.51
N ILE A 189 -23.42 -4.58 15.01
CA ILE A 189 -22.16 -4.80 15.75
C ILE A 189 -21.87 -3.55 16.57
N GLY A 190 -21.78 -3.67 17.90
CA GLY A 190 -21.38 -2.56 18.77
C GLY A 190 -19.89 -2.24 18.63
N PHE A 191 -19.56 -0.95 18.61
CA PHE A 191 -18.18 -0.48 18.54
C PHE A 191 -18.00 0.93 19.13
N GLU A 192 -16.79 1.23 19.59
CA GLU A 192 -16.31 2.58 19.91
C GLU A 192 -15.47 3.09 18.72
N ALA A 193 -15.85 4.23 18.13
CA ALA A 193 -15.15 4.77 16.97
C ALA A 193 -13.78 5.35 17.35
N LEU A 194 -12.76 5.06 16.52
CA LEU A 194 -11.48 5.76 16.52
C LEU A 194 -11.38 6.61 15.23
N ASP A 195 -10.60 7.69 15.26
CA ASP A 195 -10.28 8.43 14.03
C ASP A 195 -9.53 7.52 13.03
N ASN A 196 -10.19 7.19 11.92
CA ASN A 196 -9.77 6.18 10.94
C ASN A 196 -9.59 4.75 11.50
N GLY A 197 -10.42 4.32 12.46
CA GLY A 197 -10.42 2.93 12.94
C GLY A 197 -11.48 2.65 14.02
N PHE A 198 -11.21 1.64 14.85
CA PHE A 198 -12.07 1.20 15.96
C PHE A 198 -11.26 1.12 17.25
N ALA A 199 -11.83 1.60 18.35
CA ALA A 199 -11.23 1.57 19.69
C ALA A 199 -11.72 0.37 20.51
N ALA A 200 -12.95 -0.09 20.27
CA ALA A 200 -13.54 -1.31 20.82
C ALA A 200 -14.55 -1.88 19.82
N VAL A 201 -14.74 -3.19 19.80
CA VAL A 201 -15.63 -3.90 18.88
C VAL A 201 -16.15 -5.17 19.57
N ASP A 202 -17.45 -5.44 19.47
CA ASP A 202 -18.07 -6.62 20.08
C ASP A 202 -17.70 -7.93 19.34
N ASP A 203 -17.59 -7.86 18.00
CA ASP A 203 -17.27 -9.00 17.13
C ASP A 203 -16.24 -8.60 16.07
N VAL A 204 -14.98 -8.88 16.38
CA VAL A 204 -13.82 -8.52 15.53
C VAL A 204 -13.82 -9.31 14.22
N ASP A 205 -14.19 -10.59 14.25
CA ASP A 205 -14.19 -11.45 13.06
C ASP A 205 -15.24 -11.00 12.05
N ARG A 206 -16.45 -10.66 12.51
CA ARG A 206 -17.48 -10.09 11.64
C ARG A 206 -17.10 -8.71 11.12
N LEU A 207 -16.46 -7.87 11.94
CA LEU A 207 -15.93 -6.59 11.46
C LEU A 207 -14.86 -6.78 10.39
N GLN A 208 -13.94 -7.72 10.58
CA GLN A 208 -12.92 -8.05 9.58
C GLN A 208 -13.58 -8.53 8.29
N ALA A 209 -14.59 -9.39 8.36
CA ALA A 209 -15.36 -9.83 7.18
C ALA A 209 -16.06 -8.68 6.45
N ILE A 210 -16.54 -7.67 7.18
CA ILE A 210 -17.05 -6.42 6.60
C ILE A 210 -15.92 -5.73 5.83
N CYS A 211 -14.80 -5.40 6.47
CA CYS A 211 -13.62 -4.79 5.83
C CYS A 211 -13.13 -5.59 4.61
N ASP A 212 -13.26 -6.92 4.64
CA ASP A 212 -12.89 -7.84 3.57
C ASP A 212 -13.79 -7.70 2.34
N SER A 213 -15.07 -7.39 2.55
CA SER A 213 -16.07 -7.29 1.49
C SER A 213 -16.10 -5.96 0.73
N LEU A 214 -15.26 -4.98 1.10
CA LEU A 214 -15.10 -3.74 0.33
C LEU A 214 -14.28 -3.99 -0.94
N GLY A 215 -14.98 -4.26 -2.03
CA GLY A 215 -14.42 -4.57 -3.35
C GLY A 215 -14.71 -3.55 -4.45
N PRO A 216 -14.15 -3.78 -5.66
CA PRO A 216 -14.36 -2.96 -6.84
C PRO A 216 -15.83 -2.63 -7.15
N GLU A 217 -16.72 -3.61 -6.99
CA GLU A 217 -18.13 -3.54 -7.35
C GLU A 217 -18.87 -2.50 -6.49
N ARG A 218 -18.61 -2.50 -5.17
CA ARG A 218 -19.21 -1.53 -4.24
C ARG A 218 -18.72 -0.11 -4.52
N ILE A 219 -17.44 0.04 -4.85
CA ILE A 219 -16.83 1.34 -5.16
C ILE A 219 -17.35 1.88 -6.50
N ASP A 220 -17.49 1.03 -7.53
CA ASP A 220 -18.12 1.46 -8.79
C ASP A 220 -19.58 1.82 -8.57
N ALA A 221 -20.34 1.03 -7.80
CA ALA A 221 -21.74 1.30 -7.47
C ALA A 221 -21.92 2.67 -6.78
N LEU A 222 -21.03 3.03 -5.85
CA LEU A 222 -20.99 4.37 -5.24
C LEU A 222 -20.83 5.45 -6.32
N LEU A 223 -19.84 5.31 -7.21
CA LEU A 223 -19.66 6.28 -8.29
C LEU A 223 -20.90 6.38 -9.18
N ARG A 224 -21.49 5.25 -9.60
CA ARG A 224 -22.67 5.22 -10.47
C ARG A 224 -23.84 5.95 -9.82
N LYS A 225 -24.13 5.66 -8.56
CA LYS A 225 -25.18 6.32 -7.79
C LYS A 225 -24.96 7.83 -7.72
N TRP A 226 -23.75 8.28 -7.41
CA TRP A 226 -23.52 9.72 -7.26
C TRP A 226 -23.41 10.46 -8.59
N LEU A 227 -23.07 9.80 -9.69
CA LEU A 227 -23.15 10.38 -11.04
C LEU A 227 -24.58 10.60 -11.53
N THR A 228 -25.58 9.91 -10.97
CA THR A 228 -27.00 10.20 -11.28
C THR A 228 -27.57 11.33 -10.44
N ILE A 229 -27.00 11.57 -9.25
CA ILE A 229 -27.43 12.64 -8.33
C ILE A 229 -26.76 13.97 -8.67
N LEU A 230 -25.46 13.96 -8.96
CA LEU A 230 -24.66 15.15 -9.21
C LEU A 230 -24.78 15.60 -10.68
N PRO A 231 -24.55 16.90 -10.97
CA PRO A 231 -24.44 17.38 -12.34
C PRO A 231 -23.39 16.58 -13.12
N ASN A 232 -23.73 16.17 -14.34
CA ASN A 232 -22.88 15.37 -15.21
C ASN A 232 -22.73 16.08 -16.58
N PRO A 233 -21.50 16.34 -17.06
CA PRO A 233 -21.31 17.02 -18.34
C PRO A 233 -21.66 16.17 -19.57
N PHE A 234 -21.88 14.87 -19.39
CA PHE A 234 -22.25 13.93 -20.44
C PHE A 234 -23.74 13.58 -20.35
N THR A 235 -24.41 13.58 -21.50
CA THR A 235 -25.82 13.22 -21.59
C THR A 235 -25.98 11.69 -21.51
N SER A 236 -27.21 11.22 -21.25
CA SER A 236 -27.51 9.78 -21.31
C SER A 236 -27.20 9.16 -22.69
N GLU A 237 -27.31 9.96 -23.76
CA GLU A 237 -26.96 9.54 -25.12
C GLU A 237 -25.43 9.38 -25.29
N ASP A 238 -24.63 10.31 -24.74
CA ASP A 238 -23.17 10.17 -24.71
C ASP A 238 -22.74 8.90 -23.95
N GLU A 239 -23.38 8.65 -22.80
CA GLU A 239 -23.12 7.46 -22.00
C GLU A 239 -23.54 6.17 -22.73
N ALA A 240 -24.66 6.17 -23.45
CA ALA A 240 -25.09 5.05 -24.28
C ALA A 240 -24.11 4.76 -25.44
N ALA A 241 -23.50 5.80 -26.02
CA ALA A 241 -22.44 5.68 -27.02
C ALA A 241 -21.08 5.20 -26.46
N GLY A 242 -21.00 4.94 -25.14
CA GLY A 242 -19.83 4.40 -24.48
C GLY A 242 -18.85 5.45 -23.95
N TYR A 243 -19.26 6.72 -23.84
CA TYR A 243 -18.48 7.78 -23.20
C TYR A 243 -18.77 7.84 -21.69
N ARG A 244 -18.57 6.70 -21.02
CA ARG A 244 -18.83 6.55 -19.58
C ARG A 244 -17.57 6.77 -18.75
N TYR A 245 -17.76 7.30 -17.55
CA TYR A 245 -16.68 7.37 -16.56
C TYR A 245 -16.27 5.97 -16.09
N GLU A 246 -14.95 5.76 -15.99
CA GLU A 246 -14.32 4.59 -15.41
C GLU A 246 -13.33 4.98 -14.31
N LEU A 247 -13.19 4.07 -13.34
CA LEU A 247 -12.32 4.21 -12.18
C LEU A 247 -10.93 3.61 -12.41
N SER A 248 -9.91 4.32 -11.95
CA SER A 248 -8.56 3.77 -11.82
C SER A 248 -7.89 4.26 -10.54
N ILE A 249 -7.10 3.39 -9.92
CA ILE A 249 -6.48 3.63 -8.62
C ILE A 249 -5.34 4.65 -8.80
N LEU A 250 -5.49 5.82 -8.18
CA LEU A 250 -4.45 6.83 -8.09
C LEU A 250 -3.59 6.60 -6.84
N GLN A 251 -4.24 6.30 -5.73
CA GLN A 251 -3.61 6.00 -4.44
C GLN A 251 -4.54 5.06 -3.65
N ALA A 252 -3.97 4.07 -2.99
CA ALA A 252 -4.69 3.19 -2.07
C ALA A 252 -3.87 3.01 -0.79
N GLU A 253 -4.52 3.19 0.36
CA GLU A 253 -3.94 3.01 1.68
C GLU A 253 -4.52 1.76 2.34
N PHE A 254 -3.64 0.89 2.82
CA PHE A 254 -3.98 -0.36 3.49
C PHE A 254 -3.46 -0.30 4.92
N SER A 255 -4.37 -0.25 5.89
CA SER A 255 -4.04 -0.08 7.30
C SER A 255 -4.24 -1.35 8.10
N LEU A 256 -3.30 -1.65 8.99
CA LEU A 256 -3.45 -2.59 10.09
C LEU A 256 -3.45 -1.78 11.38
N THR A 257 -4.54 -1.85 12.14
CA THR A 257 -4.68 -1.18 13.44
C THR A 257 -4.73 -2.23 14.52
N GLN A 258 -3.78 -2.17 15.46
CA GLN A 258 -3.67 -3.08 16.61
C GLN A 258 -3.97 -2.28 17.87
N MET A 259 -5.08 -2.62 18.52
CA MET A 259 -5.53 -1.94 19.73
C MET A 259 -4.77 -2.51 20.94
N LEU A 260 -4.05 -1.65 21.66
CA LEU A 260 -3.22 -2.09 22.79
C LEU A 260 -3.99 -2.04 24.10
N ASP A 261 -3.67 -2.95 25.02
CA ASP A 261 -4.26 -3.01 26.36
C ASP A 261 -3.94 -1.77 27.22
N ARG A 262 -2.76 -1.17 27.00
CA ARG A 262 -2.22 -0.08 27.79
C ARG A 262 -1.45 0.94 26.95
N PRO A 263 -1.57 2.24 27.28
CA PRO A 263 -0.79 3.30 26.64
C PRO A 263 0.74 3.11 26.68
N VAL A 264 1.24 2.51 27.76
CA VAL A 264 2.68 2.32 27.97
C VAL A 264 3.29 1.29 27.01
N SER A 265 2.52 0.26 26.64
CA SER A 265 2.96 -0.81 25.71
C SER A 265 3.34 -0.22 24.35
N GLY A 266 2.55 0.73 23.84
CA GLY A 266 2.88 1.41 22.58
C GLY A 266 4.13 2.27 22.65
N ARG A 267 4.41 2.91 23.80
CA ARG A 267 5.64 3.68 23.98
C ARG A 267 6.88 2.79 23.98
N ILE A 268 6.83 1.68 24.72
CA ILE A 268 7.89 0.67 24.76
C ILE A 268 8.17 0.14 23.35
N PHE A 269 7.11 -0.16 22.58
CA PHE A 269 7.24 -0.59 21.19
C PHE A 269 7.99 0.45 20.33
N PHE A 270 7.57 1.72 20.35
CA PHE A 270 8.18 2.74 19.50
C PHE A 270 9.60 3.11 19.92
N GLU A 271 9.90 3.20 21.21
CA GLU A 271 11.26 3.45 21.69
C GLU A 271 12.24 2.41 21.15
N GLN A 272 11.85 1.13 21.19
CA GLN A 272 12.69 0.04 20.72
C GLN A 272 12.76 -0.02 19.18
N VAL A 273 11.62 0.06 18.49
CA VAL A 273 11.58 0.00 17.02
C VAL A 273 12.40 1.13 16.39
N LEU A 274 12.34 2.33 16.96
CA LEU A 274 13.08 3.47 16.43
C LEU A 274 14.58 3.38 16.66
N HIS A 275 15.00 2.81 17.79
CA HIS A 275 16.42 2.60 18.07
C HIS A 275 17.04 1.63 17.05
N ASP A 276 16.34 0.54 16.75
CA ASP A 276 16.93 -0.60 16.06
C ASP A 276 16.60 -0.70 14.56
N ASN A 277 15.61 0.05 14.05
CA ASN A 277 15.16 -0.06 12.65
C ASN A 277 15.45 1.20 11.82
N LEU A 278 16.44 2.02 12.22
CA LEU A 278 16.82 3.24 11.47
C LEU A 278 17.28 2.94 10.04
N ASP A 279 17.79 1.75 9.76
CA ASP A 279 18.34 1.36 8.46
C ASP A 279 17.42 0.43 7.65
N ILE A 280 16.19 0.16 8.10
CA ILE A 280 15.27 -0.80 7.48
C ILE A 280 14.87 -0.46 6.03
N GLY A 281 15.02 0.81 5.62
CA GLY A 281 14.82 1.29 4.26
C GLY A 281 16.02 1.11 3.33
N ARG A 282 17.13 0.50 3.79
CA ARG A 282 18.25 0.10 2.91
C ARG A 282 17.78 -0.92 1.86
N PRO A 283 18.36 -0.93 0.63
CA PRO A 283 17.90 -1.77 -0.48
C PRO A 283 17.73 -3.27 -0.17
N ASP A 284 18.63 -3.83 0.63
CA ASP A 284 18.64 -5.22 1.08
C ASP A 284 17.53 -5.52 2.11
N HIS A 285 17.24 -4.59 3.02
CA HIS A 285 16.19 -4.73 4.05
C HIS A 285 14.80 -4.40 3.51
N VAL A 286 14.66 -3.36 2.70
CA VAL A 286 13.37 -2.93 2.12
C VAL A 286 12.79 -4.00 1.18
N GLY A 287 13.65 -4.81 0.56
CA GLY A 287 13.23 -5.94 -0.27
C GLY A 287 12.45 -6.98 0.52
N LEU A 288 12.72 -7.15 1.81
CA LEU A 288 12.01 -8.07 2.71
C LEU A 288 10.59 -7.58 3.01
N ILE A 289 10.41 -6.27 3.22
CA ILE A 289 9.09 -5.68 3.50
C ILE A 289 8.16 -5.82 2.29
N PHE A 290 8.68 -5.61 1.08
CA PHE A 290 7.88 -5.57 -0.15
C PHE A 290 7.91 -6.83 -1.01
N ASP A 291 8.64 -7.88 -0.62
CA ASP A 291 8.82 -9.13 -1.39
C ASP A 291 9.42 -8.94 -2.78
N ARG A 292 10.42 -8.07 -2.86
CA ARG A 292 11.02 -7.70 -4.14
C ARG A 292 12.52 -7.67 -4.03
N ARG A 293 13.17 -8.38 -4.95
CA ARG A 293 14.61 -8.30 -5.13
C ARG A 293 14.99 -6.89 -5.59
N VAL A 294 15.74 -6.17 -4.77
CA VAL A 294 16.34 -4.88 -5.14
C VAL A 294 17.74 -5.12 -5.66
N ILE A 295 17.98 -4.76 -6.92
CA ILE A 295 19.27 -4.91 -7.59
C ILE A 295 19.98 -3.56 -7.56
N ALA A 296 21.08 -3.44 -6.81
CA ALA A 296 21.75 -2.17 -6.59
C ALA A 296 22.67 -1.71 -7.74
N LYS A 297 23.23 -2.65 -8.52
CA LYS A 297 24.24 -2.39 -9.57
C LYS A 297 23.94 -3.16 -10.87
N GLY A 298 24.53 -2.71 -11.98
CA GLY A 298 24.46 -3.37 -13.30
C GLY A 298 23.30 -2.92 -14.19
N ARG A 299 23.18 -3.53 -15.38
CA ARG A 299 22.16 -3.17 -16.40
C ARG A 299 20.72 -3.41 -15.95
N ALA A 300 20.51 -4.33 -15.00
CA ALA A 300 19.20 -4.65 -14.42
C ALA A 300 18.95 -3.99 -13.06
N LYS A 301 19.64 -2.86 -12.78
CA LYS A 301 19.46 -2.10 -11.53
C LYS A 301 17.99 -1.75 -11.32
N THR A 302 17.48 -1.94 -10.10
CA THR A 302 16.13 -1.53 -9.72
C THR A 302 16.11 0.00 -9.56
N PRO A 303 15.43 0.75 -10.45
CA PRO A 303 15.31 2.20 -10.28
C PRO A 303 14.33 2.51 -9.14
N GLY A 304 14.62 3.57 -8.37
CA GLY A 304 13.76 4.01 -7.28
C GLY A 304 14.53 4.61 -6.11
N ARG A 305 13.78 5.22 -5.19
CA ARG A 305 14.28 5.69 -3.91
C ARG A 305 13.89 4.67 -2.83
N PHE A 306 14.84 4.36 -1.95
CA PHE A 306 14.67 3.47 -0.80
C PHE A 306 15.26 4.19 0.41
N ARG A 307 14.49 4.41 1.48
CA ARG A 307 14.96 5.09 2.70
C ARG A 307 14.03 4.87 3.89
N THR A 308 14.60 5.01 5.08
CA THR A 308 13.87 5.18 6.34
C THR A 308 13.79 6.67 6.70
N ARG A 309 12.70 7.11 7.31
CA ARG A 309 12.61 8.40 7.99
C ARG A 309 11.91 8.21 9.33
N VAL A 310 12.47 8.81 10.37
CA VAL A 310 11.78 9.02 11.64
C VAL A 310 11.27 10.45 11.66
N ILE A 311 9.96 10.62 11.82
CA ILE A 311 9.33 11.94 11.95
C ILE A 311 8.68 12.00 13.31
N THR A 312 9.17 12.91 14.14
CA THR A 312 8.62 13.17 15.47
C THR A 312 7.71 14.38 15.40
N ASN A 313 6.42 14.22 15.76
CA ASN A 313 5.50 15.33 15.95
C ASN A 313 5.10 15.39 17.43
N GLY A 314 5.57 16.41 18.14
CA GLY A 314 5.49 16.45 19.61
C GLY A 314 6.27 15.30 20.25
N VAL A 315 5.58 14.48 21.05
CA VAL A 315 6.17 13.32 21.76
C VAL A 315 5.89 11.98 21.08
N THR A 316 5.17 11.96 19.95
CA THR A 316 4.82 10.71 19.25
C THR A 316 5.68 10.55 18.00
N PRO A 317 6.64 9.62 18.01
CA PRO A 317 7.44 9.35 16.83
C PRO A 317 6.66 8.49 15.81
N SER A 318 7.02 8.64 14.55
CA SER A 318 6.50 7.83 13.45
C SER A 318 7.64 7.33 12.57
N LEU A 319 7.58 6.04 12.24
CA LEU A 319 8.52 5.39 11.34
C LEU A 319 7.95 5.38 9.93
N HIS A 320 8.75 5.78 8.94
CA HIS A 320 8.36 5.81 7.53
C HIS A 320 9.38 5.03 6.72
N VAL A 321 8.91 4.06 5.92
CA VAL A 321 9.74 3.27 5.01
C VAL A 321 9.26 3.50 3.59
N ASP A 322 10.11 4.09 2.75
CA ASP A 322 9.78 4.41 1.36
C ASP A 322 10.35 3.31 0.42
N TYR A 323 9.50 2.75 -0.47
CA TYR A 323 9.88 1.87 -1.59
C TYR A 323 9.30 2.45 -2.89
N LYS A 324 10.14 3.10 -3.70
CA LYS A 324 9.70 3.81 -4.93
C LYS A 324 8.58 4.82 -4.60
N ASN A 325 7.37 4.65 -5.15
CA ASN A 325 6.20 5.49 -4.88
C ASN A 325 5.28 4.89 -3.81
N THR A 326 5.66 3.76 -3.22
CA THR A 326 4.96 3.14 -2.10
C THR A 326 5.64 3.48 -0.79
N LYS A 327 4.84 3.64 0.26
CA LYS A 327 5.34 4.04 1.57
C LYS A 327 4.61 3.27 2.67
N VAL A 328 5.37 2.73 3.62
CA VAL A 328 4.81 2.29 4.90
C VAL A 328 4.99 3.40 5.92
N LYS A 329 3.97 3.65 6.73
CA LYS A 329 4.05 4.53 7.90
C LYS A 329 3.55 3.77 9.11
N GLN A 330 4.30 3.82 10.20
CA GLN A 330 3.93 3.24 11.46
C GLN A 330 3.97 4.30 12.55
N TYR A 331 2.93 4.40 13.35
CA TYR A 331 2.81 5.44 14.39
C TYR A 331 1.84 5.04 15.49
N TYR A 332 1.96 5.73 16.63
CA TYR A 332 1.05 5.53 17.75
C TYR A 332 -0.17 6.43 17.64
N LYS A 333 -1.34 5.83 17.43
CA LYS A 333 -2.60 6.55 17.25
C LYS A 333 -3.24 6.83 18.60
N GLN A 334 -3.39 8.11 18.91
CA GLN A 334 -4.09 8.64 20.10
C GLN A 334 -3.63 8.03 21.44
N GLY A 335 -2.38 7.58 21.53
CA GLY A 335 -1.87 6.97 22.76
C GLY A 335 -2.52 5.61 23.10
N ARG A 336 -3.16 4.97 22.13
CA ARG A 336 -4.00 3.77 22.33
C ARG A 336 -3.68 2.64 21.36
N ALA A 337 -3.60 2.93 20.06
CA ALA A 337 -3.45 1.89 19.04
C ALA A 337 -2.14 2.03 18.25
N LEU A 338 -1.49 0.90 17.94
CA LEU A 338 -0.41 0.84 16.97
C LEU A 338 -1.02 0.76 15.58
N ARG A 339 -0.65 1.69 14.68
CA ARG A 339 -1.11 1.65 13.30
C ARG A 339 0.05 1.52 12.34
N THR A 340 -0.04 0.54 11.44
CA THR A 340 0.88 0.32 10.32
C THR A 340 0.09 0.47 9.02
N GLU A 341 0.41 1.48 8.21
CA GLU A 341 -0.30 1.77 6.97
C GLU A 341 0.64 1.74 5.76
N THR A 342 0.27 1.00 4.72
CA THR A 342 0.97 0.98 3.43
C THR A 342 0.17 1.78 2.40
N THR A 343 0.74 2.89 1.93
CA THR A 343 0.21 3.74 0.85
C THR A 343 0.87 3.37 -0.48
N ILE A 344 0.09 2.85 -1.43
CA ILE A 344 0.54 2.57 -2.81
C ILE A 344 0.08 3.70 -3.73
N ASN A 345 1.01 4.54 -4.20
CA ASN A 345 0.71 5.62 -5.16
C ASN A 345 0.91 5.21 -6.62
N ASP A 346 1.65 4.13 -6.90
CA ASP A 346 1.76 3.57 -8.25
C ASP A 346 1.74 2.04 -8.24
N PRO A 347 0.61 1.40 -8.61
CA PRO A 347 0.51 -0.05 -8.79
C PRO A 347 1.60 -0.68 -9.68
N HIS A 348 2.15 0.06 -10.65
CA HIS A 348 3.20 -0.47 -11.53
C HIS A 348 4.51 -0.75 -10.79
N ASP A 349 4.73 -0.17 -9.60
CA ASP A 349 5.87 -0.51 -8.74
C ASP A 349 5.93 -2.01 -8.43
N PHE A 350 4.75 -2.66 -8.45
CA PHE A 350 4.53 -4.09 -8.23
C PHE A 350 4.15 -4.87 -9.49
N ARG A 351 4.19 -4.24 -10.67
CA ARG A 351 3.73 -4.77 -11.97
C ARG A 351 2.21 -5.03 -12.04
N VAL A 352 1.44 -4.31 -11.24
CA VAL A 352 -0.02 -4.38 -11.19
C VAL A 352 -0.61 -3.22 -12.00
N THR A 353 -1.75 -3.45 -12.67
CA THR A 353 -2.40 -2.40 -13.46
C THR A 353 -3.18 -1.42 -12.57
N LYS A 354 -3.36 -0.17 -13.02
CA LYS A 354 -4.14 0.85 -12.27
C LYS A 354 -5.67 0.65 -12.33
N ARG A 355 -6.19 -0.39 -12.96
CA ARG A 355 -7.65 -0.62 -13.01
C ARG A 355 -8.19 -0.92 -11.61
N LEU A 356 -9.44 -0.54 -11.34
CA LEU A 356 -10.09 -0.85 -10.07
C LEU A 356 -10.16 -2.36 -9.81
N THR A 357 -10.30 -3.18 -10.86
CA THR A 357 -10.28 -4.65 -10.80
C THR A 357 -9.00 -5.22 -10.20
N SER A 358 -7.91 -4.46 -10.15
CA SER A 358 -6.65 -4.89 -9.51
C SER A 358 -6.63 -4.69 -7.99
N LEU A 359 -7.69 -4.11 -7.40
CA LEU A 359 -7.75 -3.81 -5.96
C LEU A 359 -7.47 -5.04 -5.06
N PRO A 360 -8.00 -6.26 -5.35
CA PRO A 360 -7.71 -7.43 -4.52
C PRO A 360 -6.22 -7.79 -4.47
N GLU A 361 -5.49 -7.65 -5.59
CA GLU A 361 -4.05 -7.90 -5.63
C GLU A 361 -3.27 -6.83 -4.84
N LEU A 362 -3.64 -5.55 -4.98
CA LEU A 362 -3.02 -4.48 -4.21
C LEU A 362 -3.28 -4.61 -2.71
N ARG A 363 -4.47 -5.08 -2.33
CA ARG A 363 -4.84 -5.38 -0.95
C ARG A 363 -3.93 -6.45 -0.36
N GLN A 364 -3.72 -7.55 -1.08
CA GLN A 364 -2.80 -8.61 -0.66
C GLN A 364 -1.38 -8.06 -0.47
N ILE A 365 -0.90 -7.23 -1.40
CA ILE A 365 0.44 -6.60 -1.33
C ILE A 365 0.54 -5.68 -0.11
N GLY A 366 -0.43 -4.79 0.08
CA GLY A 366 -0.43 -3.77 1.14
C GLY A 366 -0.49 -4.37 2.54
N PHE A 367 -1.43 -5.28 2.79
CA PHE A 367 -1.53 -5.94 4.10
C PHE A 367 -0.35 -6.85 4.39
N SER A 368 0.11 -7.63 3.40
CA SER A 368 1.31 -8.46 3.56
C SER A 368 2.56 -7.61 3.87
N ALA A 369 2.69 -6.41 3.29
CA ALA A 369 3.77 -5.50 3.61
C ALA A 369 3.71 -5.01 5.07
N ASN A 370 2.53 -4.67 5.57
CA ASN A 370 2.34 -4.31 6.98
C ASN A 370 2.73 -5.47 7.91
N ARG A 371 2.25 -6.68 7.62
CA ARG A 371 2.56 -7.90 8.40
C ARG A 371 4.05 -8.24 8.40
N ARG A 372 4.71 -8.13 7.24
CA ARG A 372 6.16 -8.37 7.15
C ARG A 372 6.98 -7.34 7.90
N LEU A 373 6.58 -6.07 7.89
CA LEU A 373 7.25 -5.05 8.71
C LEU A 373 7.19 -5.41 10.21
N LEU A 374 6.00 -5.76 10.71
CA LEU A 374 5.84 -6.20 12.10
C LEU A 374 6.64 -7.47 12.41
N GLY A 375 6.68 -8.42 11.47
CA GLY A 375 7.49 -9.64 11.59
C GLY A 375 8.99 -9.32 11.74
N VAL A 376 9.52 -8.42 10.90
CA VAL A 376 10.92 -7.95 11.00
C VAL A 376 11.19 -7.30 12.36
N GLN A 377 10.28 -6.45 12.83
CA GLN A 377 10.42 -5.76 14.12
C GLN A 377 10.34 -6.71 15.32
N THR A 378 9.54 -7.77 15.23
CA THR A 378 9.43 -8.78 16.30
C THR A 378 10.73 -9.57 16.45
N ILE A 379 11.41 -9.88 15.34
CA ILE A 379 12.65 -10.66 15.34
C ILE A 379 13.78 -9.94 16.08
N SER A 380 13.84 -8.61 15.95
CA SER A 380 14.92 -7.80 16.49
C SER A 380 14.87 -7.61 18.01
N HIS A 381 13.79 -8.00 18.70
CA HIS A 381 13.45 -7.38 19.99
C HIS A 381 13.22 -8.32 21.18
N ASP A 382 13.10 -9.64 21.02
CA ASP A 382 12.97 -10.55 22.17
C ASP A 382 14.33 -11.16 22.57
N PRO A 383 14.97 -10.73 23.68
CA PRO A 383 16.26 -11.27 24.10
C PRO A 383 16.15 -12.72 24.64
N ILE A 384 14.99 -13.14 25.14
CA ILE A 384 14.76 -14.50 25.64
C ILE A 384 14.59 -15.45 24.46
N ARG A 385 13.73 -15.10 23.48
CA ARG A 385 13.66 -15.85 22.21
C ARG A 385 14.94 -15.75 21.42
N GLY A 386 15.69 -14.65 21.49
CA GLY A 386 16.99 -14.52 20.86
C GLY A 386 18.00 -15.53 21.43
N ALA A 387 18.07 -15.65 22.76
CA ALA A 387 18.91 -16.64 23.43
C ALA A 387 18.43 -18.09 23.19
N GLN A 388 17.12 -18.32 23.19
CA GLN A 388 16.51 -19.61 22.85
C GLN A 388 16.81 -19.99 21.40
N ALA A 389 16.55 -19.11 20.44
CA ALA A 389 16.85 -19.31 19.02
C ALA A 389 18.34 -19.56 18.78
N PHE A 390 19.22 -18.86 19.51
CA PHE A 390 20.65 -19.12 19.47
C PHE A 390 21.00 -20.53 19.97
N THR A 391 20.38 -20.95 21.07
CA THR A 391 20.54 -22.30 21.62
C THR A 391 19.99 -23.35 20.66
N ASP A 392 18.77 -23.17 20.14
CA ASP A 392 18.08 -24.12 19.27
C ASP A 392 18.84 -24.33 17.96
N LEU A 393 19.35 -23.25 17.36
CA LEU A 393 20.19 -23.35 16.17
C LEU A 393 21.54 -24.01 16.44
N THR A 394 22.21 -23.67 17.53
CA THR A 394 23.58 -24.17 17.81
C THR A 394 23.61 -25.55 18.47
N ALA A 395 22.50 -25.98 19.07
CA ALA A 395 22.33 -27.30 19.67
C ALA A 395 22.10 -28.39 18.60
N PRO A 396 22.55 -29.64 18.85
CA PRO A 396 22.21 -30.75 17.98
C PRO A 396 20.73 -31.14 18.12
N VAL A 397 20.08 -31.45 17.00
CA VAL A 397 18.71 -32.00 16.99
C VAL A 397 18.78 -33.52 16.95
N VAL A 398 18.07 -34.19 17.86
CA VAL A 398 17.89 -35.66 17.82
C VAL A 398 16.53 -35.96 17.21
N THR A 399 16.49 -36.67 16.09
CA THR A 399 15.23 -37.02 15.44
C THR A 399 14.50 -38.12 16.19
N CYS A 400 13.20 -38.32 15.92
CA CYS A 400 12.40 -39.43 16.47
C CYS A 400 12.98 -40.83 16.14
N GLN A 401 13.84 -40.92 15.13
CA GLN A 401 14.58 -42.12 14.73
C GLN A 401 15.96 -42.22 15.42
N ASN A 402 16.15 -41.50 16.53
CA ASN A 402 17.37 -41.43 17.33
C ASN A 402 18.64 -41.01 16.54
N THR A 403 18.47 -40.29 15.43
CA THR A 403 19.59 -39.80 14.62
C THR A 403 19.98 -38.40 15.07
N ARG A 404 21.25 -38.22 15.46
CA ARG A 404 21.79 -36.92 15.88
C ARG A 404 22.21 -36.07 14.67
N ILE A 405 21.59 -34.91 14.51
CA ILE A 405 21.91 -33.92 13.48
C ILE A 405 22.66 -32.74 14.11
N PRO A 406 23.87 -32.39 13.63
CA PRO A 406 24.66 -31.31 14.24
C PRO A 406 23.95 -29.94 14.22
N GLY A 407 24.11 -29.17 15.29
CA GLY A 407 23.65 -27.78 15.39
C GLY A 407 24.46 -26.83 14.52
N LEU A 408 23.82 -25.83 13.95
CA LEU A 408 24.36 -24.77 13.09
C LEU A 408 25.25 -23.82 13.89
N ARG A 409 26.57 -23.99 13.80
CA ARG A 409 27.56 -23.21 14.56
C ARG A 409 27.60 -21.76 14.10
N PHE A 410 27.50 -20.83 15.05
CA PHE A 410 27.39 -19.39 14.78
C PHE A 410 28.58 -18.80 14.00
N GLY A 411 29.82 -19.17 14.35
CA GLY A 411 31.03 -18.68 13.68
C GLY A 411 31.46 -19.44 12.43
N ASP A 412 30.67 -20.42 11.97
CA ASP A 412 31.00 -21.22 10.79
C ASP A 412 30.59 -20.48 9.51
N ALA A 413 31.56 -20.12 8.66
CA ALA A 413 31.34 -19.42 7.41
C ALA A 413 30.34 -20.12 6.48
N ARG A 414 30.29 -21.46 6.49
CA ARG A 414 29.32 -22.25 5.71
C ARG A 414 27.91 -22.12 6.26
N VAL A 415 27.75 -22.11 7.58
CA VAL A 415 26.45 -21.91 8.24
C VAL A 415 25.96 -20.48 7.98
N HIS A 416 26.84 -19.49 8.11
CA HIS A 416 26.48 -18.11 7.82
C HIS A 416 26.05 -17.93 6.35
N ALA A 417 26.80 -18.49 5.39
CA ALA A 417 26.42 -18.48 3.97
C ALA A 417 25.08 -19.20 3.71
N LEU A 418 24.80 -20.31 4.41
CA LEU A 418 23.51 -21.00 4.33
C LEU A 418 22.36 -20.10 4.78
N LEU A 419 22.50 -19.44 5.94
CA LEU A 419 21.47 -18.57 6.50
C LEU A 419 21.26 -17.32 5.64
N GLN A 420 22.34 -16.68 5.14
CA GLN A 420 22.22 -15.60 4.15
C GLN A 420 21.49 -16.05 2.88
N ALA A 421 21.77 -17.26 2.39
CA ALA A 421 21.08 -17.80 1.24
C ALA A 421 19.58 -18.03 1.50
N LEU A 422 19.14 -18.32 2.74
CA LEU A 422 17.72 -18.42 3.07
C LEU A 422 16.99 -17.07 2.94
N LEU A 423 17.63 -15.98 3.36
CA LEU A 423 17.05 -14.64 3.22
C LEU A 423 16.77 -14.29 1.75
N VAL A 424 17.67 -14.68 0.85
CA VAL A 424 17.49 -14.49 -0.59
C VAL A 424 16.45 -15.45 -1.17
N HIS A 425 16.46 -16.71 -0.76
CA HIS A 425 15.53 -17.73 -1.28
C HIS A 425 14.09 -17.57 -0.78
N ARG A 426 13.86 -16.89 0.37
CA ARG A 426 12.51 -16.55 0.83
C ARG A 426 11.76 -15.70 -0.21
N LEU A 427 12.47 -14.95 -1.05
CA LEU A 427 11.91 -14.15 -2.14
C LEU A 427 11.46 -14.99 -3.36
N LEU A 428 11.65 -16.31 -3.33
CA LEU A 428 11.21 -17.21 -4.40
C LEU A 428 9.84 -17.80 -4.09
N VAL A 429 8.83 -17.31 -4.81
CA VAL A 429 7.40 -17.73 -4.69
C VAL A 429 7.19 -19.24 -4.84
N HIS A 430 8.02 -19.92 -5.63
CA HIS A 430 7.94 -21.36 -5.86
C HIS A 430 9.03 -22.15 -5.12
N GLY A 431 9.66 -21.55 -4.10
CA GLY A 431 10.77 -22.15 -3.37
C GLY A 431 12.01 -22.36 -4.22
N PHE A 432 12.99 -23.08 -3.66
CA PHE A 432 14.31 -23.28 -4.24
C PHE A 432 14.70 -24.76 -4.28
N THR A 433 15.61 -25.12 -5.18
CA THR A 433 16.16 -26.46 -5.32
C THR A 433 17.57 -26.56 -4.73
N ASN A 434 18.09 -27.79 -4.63
CA ASN A 434 19.49 -28.04 -4.26
C ASN A 434 20.47 -27.28 -5.19
N ARG A 435 20.18 -27.23 -6.49
CA ARG A 435 20.99 -26.49 -7.47
C ARG A 435 20.97 -24.99 -7.20
N ASP A 436 19.82 -24.43 -6.88
CA ASP A 436 19.65 -23.00 -6.61
C ASP A 436 20.42 -22.62 -5.33
N LEU A 437 20.28 -23.43 -4.28
CA LEU A 437 21.02 -23.25 -3.02
C LEU A 437 22.53 -23.24 -3.24
N ARG A 438 23.03 -24.21 -4.00
CA ARG A 438 24.45 -24.32 -4.34
C ARG A 438 24.98 -23.10 -5.09
N THR A 439 24.20 -22.61 -6.04
CA THR A 439 24.56 -21.45 -6.88
C THR A 439 24.74 -20.19 -6.04
N LEU A 440 23.94 -20.01 -4.98
CA LEU A 440 24.07 -18.85 -4.09
C LEU A 440 25.17 -19.00 -3.04
N ILE A 441 25.38 -20.19 -2.48
CA ILE A 441 26.34 -20.39 -1.40
C ILE A 441 27.79 -20.39 -1.89
N ALA A 442 28.05 -20.93 -3.09
CA ALA A 442 29.42 -21.05 -3.59
C ALA A 442 30.17 -19.69 -3.62
N PRO A 443 29.62 -18.61 -4.20
CA PRO A 443 30.26 -17.30 -4.16
C PRO A 443 30.47 -16.74 -2.75
N LEU A 444 29.52 -16.97 -1.82
CA LEU A 444 29.62 -16.52 -0.43
C LEU A 444 30.76 -17.18 0.34
N LEU A 445 31.22 -18.35 -0.12
CA LEU A 445 32.36 -19.08 0.41
C LEU A 445 33.65 -18.87 -0.39
N GLY A 446 33.64 -17.99 -1.39
CA GLY A 446 34.78 -17.80 -2.29
C GLY A 446 35.08 -19.01 -3.17
N LYS A 447 34.06 -19.82 -3.49
CA LYS A 447 34.18 -21.07 -4.27
C LYS A 447 33.34 -21.01 -5.54
N THR A 448 33.59 -21.94 -6.46
CA THR A 448 32.74 -22.20 -7.62
C THR A 448 31.65 -23.23 -7.29
N ALA A 449 30.61 -23.32 -8.13
CA ALA A 449 29.51 -24.27 -7.90
C ALA A 449 29.95 -25.72 -8.10
N GLU A 450 31.03 -25.95 -8.85
CA GLU A 450 31.67 -27.25 -9.06
C GLU A 450 32.39 -27.74 -7.80
N ASP A 451 32.95 -26.83 -6.99
CA ASP A 451 33.66 -27.14 -5.74
C ASP A 451 32.74 -27.63 -4.61
N ILE A 452 31.42 -27.48 -4.77
CA ILE A 452 30.42 -27.92 -3.81
C ILE A 452 29.62 -29.08 -4.40
N THR A 453 29.70 -30.25 -3.77
CA THR A 453 29.02 -31.44 -4.29
C THR A 453 27.52 -31.41 -3.99
N ALA A 454 26.71 -32.05 -4.84
CA ALA A 454 25.27 -32.19 -4.61
C ALA A 454 24.96 -32.95 -3.31
N GLY A 455 25.84 -33.88 -2.89
CA GLY A 455 25.75 -34.60 -1.63
C GLY A 455 25.92 -33.68 -0.42
N GLN A 456 26.90 -32.76 -0.46
CA GLN A 456 27.08 -31.74 0.58
C GLN A 456 25.84 -30.84 0.72
N MET A 457 25.24 -30.42 -0.41
CA MET A 457 24.01 -29.64 -0.39
C MET A 457 22.81 -30.41 0.14
N THR A 458 22.74 -31.72 -0.14
CA THR A 458 21.68 -32.58 0.40
C THR A 458 21.80 -32.72 1.91
N TYR A 459 23.03 -32.83 2.42
CA TYR A 459 23.31 -32.82 3.84
C TYR A 459 22.89 -31.49 4.49
N ASP A 460 23.24 -30.35 3.88
CA ASP A 460 22.88 -29.03 4.39
C ASP A 460 21.35 -28.82 4.39
N LEU A 461 20.65 -29.20 3.31
CA LEU A 461 19.19 -29.17 3.25
C LEU A 461 18.53 -30.04 4.32
N ARG A 462 19.08 -31.23 4.59
CA ARG A 462 18.59 -32.11 5.67
C ARG A 462 18.73 -31.42 7.03
N ARG A 463 19.86 -30.75 7.26
CA ARG A 463 20.14 -30.03 8.51
C ARG A 463 19.19 -28.86 8.69
N LEU A 464 19.02 -28.02 7.66
CA LEU A 464 18.07 -26.90 7.69
C LEU A 464 16.64 -27.34 7.98
N ARG A 465 16.21 -28.48 7.42
CA ARG A 465 14.88 -29.07 7.69
C ARG A 465 14.73 -29.58 9.11
N ALA A 466 15.75 -30.27 9.63
CA ALA A 466 15.73 -30.79 10.99
C ALA A 466 15.63 -29.67 12.04
N HIS A 467 16.25 -28.52 11.73
CA HIS A 467 16.15 -27.29 12.51
C HIS A 467 14.87 -26.47 12.22
N GLY A 468 13.94 -26.99 11.42
CA GLY A 468 12.68 -26.34 11.12
C GLY A 468 12.78 -25.07 10.27
N LEU A 469 13.94 -24.76 9.69
CA LEU A 469 14.19 -23.50 8.96
C LEU A 469 13.63 -23.51 7.53
N ILE A 470 13.47 -24.70 6.96
CA ILE A 470 12.89 -24.90 5.65
C ILE A 470 11.97 -26.11 5.68
N GLU A 471 10.99 -26.12 4.81
CA GLU A 471 10.09 -27.24 4.59
C GLU A 471 10.14 -27.68 3.13
N ARG A 472 9.79 -28.94 2.87
CA ARG A 472 9.78 -29.48 1.51
C ARG A 472 8.39 -29.34 0.92
N VAL A 473 8.29 -28.78 -0.28
CA VAL A 473 7.03 -28.68 -1.01
C VAL A 473 6.58 -30.09 -1.44
N PRO A 474 5.36 -30.54 -1.06
CA PRO A 474 4.88 -31.89 -1.36
C PRO A 474 4.99 -32.23 -2.85
N ARG A 475 5.39 -33.48 -3.14
CA ARG A 475 5.54 -34.03 -4.50
C ARG A 475 6.54 -33.29 -5.41
N THR A 476 7.39 -32.43 -4.87
CA THR A 476 8.45 -31.74 -5.65
C THR A 476 9.84 -31.94 -5.05
N ARG A 477 10.87 -31.45 -5.74
CA ARG A 477 12.26 -31.33 -5.24
C ARG A 477 12.58 -29.94 -4.69
N ARG A 478 11.55 -29.15 -4.37
CA ARG A 478 11.66 -27.75 -3.95
C ARG A 478 11.45 -27.60 -2.45
N TYR A 479 12.03 -26.54 -1.90
CA TYR A 479 11.94 -26.17 -0.50
C TYR A 479 11.48 -24.73 -0.35
N THR A 480 10.68 -24.46 0.66
CA THR A 480 10.27 -23.12 1.08
C THR A 480 10.90 -22.82 2.44
N VAL A 481 11.30 -21.56 2.63
CA VAL A 481 11.79 -21.09 3.93
C VAL A 481 10.59 -20.94 4.86
N THR A 482 10.66 -21.45 6.09
CA THR A 482 9.60 -21.28 7.09
C THR A 482 9.69 -19.89 7.74
N ASP A 483 8.67 -19.49 8.50
CA ASP A 483 8.75 -18.22 9.25
C ASP A 483 9.86 -18.28 10.30
N THR A 484 9.98 -19.38 11.05
CA THR A 484 11.11 -19.64 11.96
C THR A 484 12.45 -19.56 11.23
N GLY A 485 12.56 -20.13 10.03
CA GLY A 485 13.77 -20.09 9.22
C GLY A 485 14.19 -18.70 8.81
N LEU A 486 13.23 -17.86 8.42
CA LEU A 486 13.48 -16.46 8.10
C LEU A 486 13.92 -15.69 9.34
N GLN A 487 13.20 -15.85 10.45
CA GLN A 487 13.47 -15.19 11.73
C GLN A 487 14.89 -15.50 12.23
N HIS A 488 15.22 -16.79 12.30
CA HIS A 488 16.50 -17.28 12.79
C HIS A 488 17.66 -16.89 11.87
N ALA A 489 17.46 -16.99 10.54
CA ALA A 489 18.48 -16.58 9.58
C ALA A 489 18.80 -15.09 9.71
N LEU A 490 17.78 -14.23 9.82
CA LEU A 490 17.96 -12.78 9.92
C LEU A 490 18.71 -12.39 11.19
N LEU A 491 18.31 -12.94 12.34
CA LEU A 491 18.99 -12.73 13.62
C LEU A 491 20.47 -13.14 13.55
N PHE A 492 20.75 -14.36 13.08
CA PHE A 492 22.12 -14.89 13.04
C PHE A 492 23.02 -14.15 12.06
N THR A 493 22.51 -13.79 10.88
CA THR A 493 23.33 -13.05 9.91
C THR A 493 23.61 -11.64 10.39
N HIS A 494 22.63 -10.96 11.00
CA HIS A 494 22.81 -9.62 11.55
C HIS A 494 23.80 -9.62 12.71
N ALA A 495 23.65 -10.55 13.67
CA ALA A 495 24.58 -10.68 14.78
C ALA A 495 26.01 -11.02 14.30
N HIS A 496 26.17 -11.89 13.32
CA HIS A 496 27.49 -12.23 12.78
C HIS A 496 28.14 -11.03 12.06
N ASP A 497 27.40 -10.33 11.20
CA ASP A 497 27.97 -9.25 10.39
C ASP A 497 28.17 -7.94 11.17
N HIS A 498 27.39 -7.69 12.22
CA HIS A 498 27.43 -6.43 12.99
C HIS A 498 27.99 -6.54 14.41
N LEU A 499 28.12 -7.74 14.99
CA LEU A 499 28.77 -7.91 16.30
C LEU A 499 30.11 -8.62 16.17
N LEU A 500 30.17 -9.74 15.44
CA LEU A 500 31.42 -10.48 15.28
C LEU A 500 32.39 -9.79 14.35
N ARG A 501 31.99 -9.40 13.13
CA ARG A 501 32.93 -8.80 12.16
C ARG A 501 33.46 -7.44 12.60
N THR A 502 32.58 -6.56 13.06
CA THR A 502 32.93 -5.21 13.54
C THR A 502 33.63 -5.23 14.90
N GLY A 503 33.17 -6.08 15.83
CA GLY A 503 33.79 -6.26 17.13
C GLY A 503 35.19 -6.88 17.02
N LEU A 504 35.36 -7.90 16.17
CA LEU A 504 36.69 -8.43 15.87
C LEU A 504 37.55 -7.38 15.19
N ALA A 505 37.03 -6.62 14.22
CA ALA A 505 37.79 -5.54 13.59
C ALA A 505 38.29 -4.51 14.61
N GLN A 506 37.50 -4.16 15.65
CA GLN A 506 37.95 -3.28 16.74
C GLN A 506 39.03 -3.90 17.65
N VAL A 507 39.07 -5.22 17.78
CA VAL A 507 40.08 -5.95 18.58
C VAL A 507 41.32 -6.29 17.75
N THR A 508 41.20 -6.35 16.43
CA THR A 508 42.27 -6.71 15.49
C THR A 508 42.81 -5.53 14.68
N ASP A 509 42.28 -4.31 14.87
CA ASP A 509 42.95 -3.08 14.41
C ASP A 509 44.16 -2.82 15.34
N PRO A 510 45.38 -2.64 14.80
CA PRO A 510 46.58 -2.39 15.59
C PRO A 510 46.59 -1.03 16.30
#